data_AF-A0A950XQL7-F1
#
_entry.id   AF-A0A950XQL7-F1
#
_cell.length_a   1.000
_cell.length_b   1.000
_cell.length_c   1.000
_cell.angle_alpha   90.00
_cell.angle_beta   90.00
_cell.angle_gamma   90.00
#
_symmetry.space_group_name_H-M   'P 1'
#
loop_
_entity.id
_entity.type
_entity.pdbx_description
1 polymer ?
#
loop_
_entity_poly.entity_id
_entity_poly.type
_entity_poly.pdbx_seq_one_letter_code
_entity_poly.pdbx_strand_id
1 'polypeptide(L)'
;MNYDIVIVGLSITSSWGNGHATTYRSLARGLAGRGHRVLFLEHDTPWYAENRDTPQPPGTTTRLYSSFEELIERFEAVIRDARLVILGSYVQDGARVGDWVTSVARGRTAFYDIDTPVTLAKFARGDFEYLSPKLIPQFSMYLSFTGGPTLKRLETQYRSPMARAFYCAVNPQMYANAPALEAKFDLGYLGTYSEDRQPSLDRLLLDTARRRRHGQFIVAGPQYPDSIAWPRNVERVEHLAPDRHAWFYGSQRFTLNITRRDMIAAG
;
A
#
# COMPACT_ATOMS: atom_id res chain seq x y z
N MET A 1 -17.25 13.02 18.51
CA MET A 1 -17.05 13.62 17.17
C MET A 1 -17.51 12.62 16.15
N ASN A 2 -18.33 13.02 15.18
CA ASN A 2 -18.79 12.11 14.12
C ASN A 2 -17.81 12.13 12.94
N TYR A 3 -17.47 10.98 12.36
CA TYR A 3 -16.60 10.87 11.18
C TYR A 3 -17.43 10.39 9.99
N ASP A 4 -17.18 10.95 8.80
CA ASP A 4 -17.90 10.53 7.60
C ASP A 4 -17.35 9.21 7.08
N ILE A 5 -16.02 9.05 7.17
CA ILE A 5 -15.28 7.91 6.65
C ILE A 5 -14.31 7.42 7.72
N VAL A 6 -14.35 6.13 8.02
CA VAL A 6 -13.36 5.45 8.86
C VAL A 6 -12.56 4.49 8.00
N ILE A 7 -11.25 4.51 8.12
CA ILE A 7 -10.34 3.62 7.42
C ILE A 7 -9.58 2.82 8.49
N VAL A 8 -9.71 1.49 8.47
CA VAL A 8 -8.82 0.59 9.19
C VAL A 8 -7.80 0.09 8.17
N GLY A 9 -6.54 0.48 8.29
CA GLY A 9 -5.52 0.20 7.29
C GLY A 9 -4.19 -0.19 7.91
N LEU A 10 -3.28 -0.74 7.09
CA LEU A 10 -1.99 -1.29 7.53
C LEU A 10 -1.17 -0.29 8.35
N SER A 11 -0.71 0.79 7.71
CA SER A 11 -0.12 1.94 8.37
C SER A 11 -0.18 3.16 7.45
N ILE A 12 -0.57 4.30 8.03
CA ILE A 12 -0.50 5.61 7.40
C ILE A 12 0.64 6.44 8.02
N THR A 13 1.05 6.14 9.25
CA THR A 13 2.09 6.90 9.95
C THR A 13 3.51 6.57 9.53
N SER A 14 3.73 5.36 8.99
CA SER A 14 5.02 4.89 8.50
C SER A 14 4.94 4.42 7.04
N SER A 15 5.80 4.96 6.18
CA SER A 15 6.00 4.48 4.80
C SER A 15 7.12 3.43 4.68
N TRP A 16 7.72 3.02 5.79
CA TRP A 16 8.90 2.16 5.79
C TRP A 16 8.56 0.72 5.39
N GLY A 17 9.02 0.31 4.21
CA GLY A 17 8.66 -0.97 3.60
C GLY A 17 7.17 -1.06 3.23
N ASN A 18 6.43 0.05 3.30
CA ASN A 18 4.99 0.11 3.22
C ASN A 18 4.53 1.07 2.11
N GLY A 19 4.14 0.51 0.96
CA GLY A 19 3.57 1.29 -0.14
C GLY A 19 2.18 1.87 0.16
N HIS A 20 1.43 1.29 1.10
CA HIS A 20 0.05 1.69 1.40
C HIS A 20 -0.01 3.10 1.99
N ALA A 21 0.98 3.50 2.80
CA ALA A 21 1.00 4.82 3.43
C ALA A 21 0.87 5.95 2.41
N THR A 22 1.60 5.88 1.28
CA THR A 22 1.52 6.91 0.23
C THR A 22 0.13 7.01 -0.39
N THR A 23 -0.52 5.86 -0.61
CA THR A 23 -1.87 5.77 -1.16
C THR A 23 -2.91 6.31 -0.17
N TYR A 24 -2.85 5.88 1.09
CA TYR A 24 -3.78 6.36 2.12
C TYR A 24 -3.63 7.85 2.43
N ARG A 25 -2.39 8.37 2.48
CA ARG A 25 -2.14 9.82 2.65
C ARG A 25 -2.77 10.62 1.51
N SER A 26 -2.61 10.15 0.28
CA SER A 26 -3.19 10.80 -0.92
C SER A 26 -4.72 10.73 -0.91
N LEU A 27 -5.28 9.57 -0.57
CA LEU A 27 -6.72 9.36 -0.45
C LEU A 27 -7.34 10.25 0.64
N ALA A 28 -6.77 10.23 1.86
CA ALA A 28 -7.22 11.04 2.98
C ALA A 28 -7.22 12.53 2.63
N ARG A 29 -6.13 13.04 2.04
CA ARG A 29 -6.05 14.43 1.57
C ARG A 29 -7.13 14.75 0.54
N GLY A 30 -7.36 13.86 -0.43
CA GLY A 30 -8.38 14.04 -1.47
C GLY A 30 -9.82 14.02 -0.93
N LEU A 31 -10.09 13.22 0.09
CA LEU A 31 -11.37 13.14 0.80
C LEU A 31 -11.60 14.38 1.68
N ALA A 32 -10.59 14.81 2.44
CA ALA A 32 -10.66 16.02 3.25
C ALA A 32 -10.84 17.27 2.40
N GLY A 33 -10.16 17.35 1.25
CA GLY A 33 -10.36 18.43 0.27
C GLY A 33 -11.78 18.49 -0.31
N ARG A 34 -12.55 17.40 -0.20
CA ARG A 34 -13.98 17.33 -0.55
C ARG A 34 -14.91 17.55 0.66
N GLY A 35 -14.36 17.91 1.82
CA GLY A 35 -15.12 18.21 3.04
C GLY A 35 -15.46 16.99 3.91
N HIS A 36 -14.91 15.80 3.61
CA HIS A 36 -15.14 14.61 4.46
C HIS A 36 -14.22 14.60 5.67
N ARG A 37 -14.77 14.25 6.83
CA ARG A 37 -13.98 13.97 8.04
C ARG A 37 -13.54 12.51 8.03
N VAL A 38 -12.23 12.30 7.92
CA VAL A 38 -11.62 10.97 7.86
C VAL A 38 -10.98 10.62 9.19
N LEU A 39 -11.26 9.41 9.69
CA LEU A 39 -10.51 8.75 10.76
C LEU A 39 -9.72 7.59 10.18
N PHE A 40 -8.42 7.56 10.43
CA PHE A 40 -7.56 6.41 10.14
C PHE A 40 -7.22 5.69 11.45
N LEU A 41 -7.49 4.40 11.49
CA LEU A 41 -7.18 3.48 12.59
C LEU A 41 -6.02 2.59 12.15
N GLU A 42 -4.93 2.64 12.90
CA GLU A 42 -3.68 1.92 12.63
C GLU A 42 -3.28 1.08 13.84
N HIS A 43 -2.89 -0.18 13.60
CA HIS A 43 -2.36 -1.04 14.65
C HIS A 43 -0.93 -0.62 15.01
N ASP A 44 -0.66 -0.40 16.30
CA ASP A 44 0.64 0.03 16.81
C ASP A 44 1.63 -1.14 16.91
N THR A 45 2.16 -1.57 15.76
CA THR A 45 3.18 -2.64 15.70
C THR A 45 4.60 -2.07 15.82
N PRO A 46 5.57 -2.79 16.43
CA PRO A 46 6.93 -2.29 16.64
C PRO A 46 7.61 -1.77 15.37
N TRP A 47 7.48 -2.51 14.25
CA TRP A 47 8.09 -2.13 12.97
C TRP A 47 7.67 -0.74 12.49
N TYR A 48 6.36 -0.42 12.53
CA TYR A 48 5.89 0.90 12.12
C TYR A 48 6.11 1.96 13.21
N ALA A 49 6.02 1.57 14.48
CA ALA A 49 6.21 2.49 15.60
C ALA A 49 7.61 3.12 15.60
N GLU A 50 8.63 2.33 15.29
CA GLU A 50 10.03 2.76 15.22
C GLU A 50 10.36 3.55 13.94
N ASN A 51 9.50 3.49 12.92
CA ASN A 51 9.76 4.05 11.59
C ASN A 51 8.71 5.08 11.13
N ARG A 52 8.08 5.83 12.05
CA ARG A 52 7.05 6.83 11.70
C ARG A 52 7.67 8.06 11.04
N ASP A 53 7.51 8.17 9.73
CA ASP A 53 7.92 9.34 8.94
C ASP A 53 6.85 10.43 8.89
N THR A 54 5.57 10.11 9.14
CA THR A 54 4.49 11.12 9.20
C THR A 54 3.46 10.75 10.27
N PRO A 55 3.73 11.02 11.57
CA PRO A 55 2.83 10.66 12.66
C PRO A 55 1.43 11.28 12.58
N GLN A 56 1.31 12.46 11.98
CA GLN A 56 0.04 13.17 11.78
C GLN A 56 -0.14 13.57 10.31
N PRO A 57 -0.58 12.64 9.45
CA PRO A 57 -0.80 12.94 8.04
C PRO A 57 -1.90 13.99 7.85
N PRO A 58 -1.73 14.97 6.94
CA PRO A 58 -2.74 15.97 6.67
C PRO A 58 -4.00 15.33 6.05
N GLY A 59 -5.17 15.86 6.41
CA GLY A 59 -6.45 15.41 5.86
C GLY A 59 -7.06 14.18 6.55
N THR A 60 -6.52 13.76 7.69
CA THR A 60 -7.13 12.71 8.51
C THR A 60 -6.83 12.93 9.98
N THR A 61 -7.73 12.46 10.84
CA THR A 61 -7.37 12.17 12.22
C THR A 61 -6.79 10.76 12.27
N THR A 62 -5.60 10.58 12.82
CA THR A 62 -5.02 9.24 13.01
C THR A 62 -5.14 8.82 14.47
N ARG A 63 -5.55 7.57 14.71
CA ARG A 63 -5.55 6.95 16.03
C ARG A 63 -4.93 5.57 15.97
N LEU A 64 -4.12 5.28 16.99
CA LEU A 64 -3.45 4.01 17.16
C LEU A 64 -4.25 3.12 18.12
N TYR A 65 -4.20 1.82 17.89
CA TYR A 65 -4.70 0.77 18.78
C TYR A 65 -3.67 -0.36 18.86
N SER A 66 -3.65 -1.10 19.97
CA SER A 66 -2.63 -2.10 20.29
C SER A 66 -3.16 -3.53 20.22
N SER A 67 -4.49 -3.69 20.20
CA SER A 67 -5.16 -4.99 20.07
C SER A 67 -6.54 -4.85 19.43
N PHE A 68 -7.10 -5.98 18.98
CA PHE A 68 -8.47 -6.04 18.48
C PHE A 68 -9.51 -5.63 19.54
N GLU A 69 -9.28 -6.02 20.80
CA GLU A 69 -10.16 -5.68 21.91
C GLU A 69 -10.17 -4.17 22.18
N GLU A 70 -9.00 -3.52 22.12
CA GLU A 70 -8.89 -2.07 22.22
C GLU A 70 -9.57 -1.36 21.03
N LEU A 71 -9.41 -1.93 19.82
CA LEU A 71 -10.07 -1.41 18.62
C LEU A 71 -11.60 -1.37 18.80
N ILE A 72 -12.18 -2.43 19.36
CA ILE A 72 -13.61 -2.47 19.69
C ILE A 72 -13.94 -1.44 20.76
N GLU A 73 -13.31 -1.54 21.93
CA GLU A 73 -13.63 -0.73 23.11
C GLU A 73 -13.64 0.77 22.80
N ARG A 74 -12.66 1.23 22.02
CA ARG A 74 -12.46 2.65 21.77
C ARG A 74 -13.20 3.18 20.54
N PHE A 75 -13.43 2.35 19.53
CA PHE A 75 -13.85 2.84 18.21
C PHE A 75 -15.16 2.24 17.68
N GLU A 76 -15.80 1.31 18.40
CA GLU A 76 -17.05 0.70 17.94
C GLU A 76 -18.14 1.73 17.60
N ALA A 77 -18.37 2.70 18.49
CA ALA A 77 -19.39 3.73 18.25
C ALA A 77 -19.11 4.53 16.98
N VAL A 78 -17.84 4.86 16.72
CA VAL A 78 -17.44 5.64 15.54
C VAL A 78 -17.56 4.81 14.27
N ILE A 79 -17.17 3.53 14.29
CA ILE A 79 -17.33 2.60 13.16
C ILE A 79 -18.81 2.36 12.86
N ARG A 80 -19.63 2.16 13.90
CA ARG A 80 -21.07 1.94 13.79
C ARG A 80 -21.78 3.08 13.07
N ASP A 81 -21.43 4.32 13.40
CA ASP A 81 -22.15 5.52 12.96
C ASP A 81 -21.52 6.19 11.71
N ALA A 82 -20.36 5.75 11.25
CA ALA A 82 -19.72 6.26 10.04
C ALA A 82 -20.55 5.94 8.78
N ARG A 83 -20.53 6.83 7.79
CA ARG A 83 -21.24 6.62 6.51
C ARG A 83 -20.55 5.57 5.64
N LEU A 84 -19.23 5.49 5.74
CA LEU A 84 -18.40 4.50 5.06
C LEU A 84 -17.29 4.01 5.99
N VAL A 85 -17.12 2.70 6.08
CA VAL A 85 -15.97 2.05 6.73
C VAL A 85 -15.17 1.29 5.68
N ILE A 86 -13.89 1.59 5.57
CA ILE A 86 -12.96 0.93 4.63
C ILE A 86 -11.98 0.07 5.44
N LEU A 87 -11.92 -1.22 5.14
CA LEU A 87 -10.88 -2.12 5.63
C LEU A 87 -9.82 -2.33 4.56
N GLY A 88 -8.55 -2.12 4.89
CA GLY A 88 -7.42 -2.33 4.00
C GLY A 88 -6.91 -3.77 3.97
N SER A 89 -6.35 -4.19 2.83
CA SER A 89 -5.47 -5.37 2.76
C SER A 89 -4.29 -5.26 3.74
N TYR A 90 -3.79 -6.40 4.23
CA TYR A 90 -2.68 -6.51 5.20
C TYR A 90 -2.94 -5.93 6.61
N VAL A 91 -4.15 -5.49 6.95
CA VAL A 91 -4.49 -5.20 8.36
C VAL A 91 -4.30 -6.48 9.18
N GLN A 92 -3.55 -6.39 10.27
CA GLN A 92 -3.35 -7.49 11.21
C GLN A 92 -4.71 -7.96 11.77
N ASP A 93 -4.91 -9.29 11.79
CA ASP A 93 -6.21 -9.91 12.10
C ASP A 93 -7.35 -9.41 11.19
N GLY A 94 -7.04 -8.98 9.97
CA GLY A 94 -7.97 -8.31 9.08
C GLY A 94 -9.24 -9.10 8.79
N ALA A 95 -9.19 -10.44 8.76
CA ALA A 95 -10.40 -11.25 8.63
C ALA A 95 -11.34 -11.07 9.83
N ARG A 96 -10.82 -11.14 11.07
CA ARG A 96 -11.59 -10.91 12.31
C ARG A 96 -12.11 -9.47 12.38
N VAL A 97 -11.29 -8.50 11.97
CA VAL A 97 -11.69 -7.09 11.86
C VAL A 97 -12.80 -6.93 10.83
N GLY A 98 -12.73 -7.61 9.69
CA GLY A 98 -13.74 -7.58 8.64
C GLY A 98 -15.09 -8.13 9.10
N ASP A 99 -15.10 -9.26 9.81
CA ASP A 99 -16.33 -9.85 10.37
C ASP A 99 -16.98 -8.88 11.36
N TRP A 100 -16.18 -8.24 12.22
CA TRP A 100 -16.69 -7.24 13.14
C TRP A 100 -17.19 -5.97 12.45
N VAL A 101 -16.40 -5.37 11.55
CA VAL A 101 -16.78 -4.15 10.81
C VAL A 101 -18.09 -4.36 10.05
N THR A 102 -18.23 -5.49 9.35
CA THR A 102 -19.44 -5.80 8.56
C THR A 102 -20.66 -6.12 9.43
N SER A 103 -20.49 -6.55 10.68
CA SER A 103 -21.59 -6.80 11.61
C SER A 103 -22.06 -5.56 12.38
N VAL A 104 -21.17 -4.58 12.62
CA VAL A 104 -21.50 -3.40 13.45
C VAL A 104 -21.75 -2.12 12.66
N ALA A 105 -21.13 -1.94 11.49
CA ALA A 105 -21.29 -0.73 10.70
C ALA A 105 -22.73 -0.59 10.18
N ARG A 106 -23.38 0.56 10.44
CA ARG A 106 -24.70 0.88 9.87
C ARG A 106 -24.59 1.51 8.48
N GLY A 107 -23.44 2.11 8.18
CA GLY A 107 -23.11 2.67 6.87
C GLY A 107 -22.67 1.61 5.87
N ARG A 108 -22.10 2.06 4.74
CA ARG A 108 -21.50 1.17 3.75
C ARG A 108 -20.16 0.66 4.24
N THR A 109 -19.81 -0.56 3.86
CA THR A 109 -18.50 -1.15 4.13
C THR A 109 -17.78 -1.44 2.82
N ALA A 110 -16.47 -1.22 2.78
CA ALA A 110 -15.64 -1.54 1.63
C ALA A 110 -14.38 -2.27 2.07
N PHE A 111 -13.93 -3.22 1.27
CA PHE A 111 -12.59 -3.75 1.35
C PHE A 111 -11.73 -3.06 0.30
N TYR A 112 -10.65 -2.39 0.70
CA TYR A 112 -9.67 -1.80 -0.20
C TYR A 112 -8.43 -2.67 -0.30
N ASP A 113 -8.34 -3.35 -1.43
CA ASP A 113 -7.30 -4.30 -1.74
C ASP A 113 -6.22 -3.67 -2.63
N ILE A 114 -5.15 -3.20 -1.99
CA ILE A 114 -4.01 -2.57 -2.64
C ILE A 114 -3.11 -3.64 -3.31
N ASP A 115 -3.37 -4.93 -3.09
CA ASP A 115 -2.53 -6.05 -3.53
C ASP A 115 -3.35 -7.19 -4.17
N THR A 116 -4.39 -6.89 -4.94
CA THR A 116 -5.39 -7.90 -5.36
C THR A 116 -4.87 -9.20 -5.95
N PRO A 117 -3.88 -9.21 -6.85
CA PRO A 117 -3.35 -10.47 -7.37
C PRO A 117 -2.69 -11.32 -6.27
N VAL A 118 -2.03 -10.67 -5.31
CA VAL A 118 -1.44 -11.33 -4.13
C VAL A 118 -2.54 -11.86 -3.22
N THR A 119 -3.60 -11.09 -2.97
CA THR A 119 -4.78 -11.53 -2.20
C THR A 119 -5.40 -12.80 -2.81
N LEU A 120 -5.62 -12.81 -4.13
CA LEU A 120 -6.17 -13.98 -4.83
C LEU A 120 -5.22 -15.17 -4.81
N ALA A 121 -3.91 -14.95 -4.85
CA ALA A 121 -2.91 -16.00 -4.71
C ALA A 121 -2.88 -16.59 -3.28
N LYS A 122 -3.05 -15.76 -2.24
CA LYS A 122 -3.23 -16.22 -0.85
C LYS A 122 -4.46 -17.11 -0.72
N PHE A 123 -5.58 -16.74 -1.33
CA PHE A 123 -6.78 -17.59 -1.34
C PHE A 123 -6.55 -18.96 -1.97
N ALA A 124 -5.81 -19.02 -3.08
CA ALA A 124 -5.47 -20.28 -3.73
C ALA A 124 -4.62 -21.21 -2.83
N ARG A 125 -3.91 -20.64 -1.85
CA ARG A 125 -3.10 -21.36 -0.85
C ARG A 125 -3.84 -21.62 0.48
N GLY A 126 -5.10 -21.18 0.62
CA GLY A 126 -5.85 -21.28 1.87
C GLY A 126 -5.36 -20.34 2.97
N ASP A 127 -4.64 -19.28 2.60
CA ASP A 127 -4.16 -18.25 3.50
C ASP A 127 -5.18 -17.09 3.55
N PHE A 128 -5.74 -16.87 4.74
CA PHE A 128 -6.84 -15.93 4.98
C PHE A 128 -6.52 -14.89 6.06
N GLU A 129 -5.22 -14.61 6.27
CA GLU A 129 -4.71 -13.72 7.34
C GLU A 129 -5.50 -12.41 7.48
N TYR A 130 -5.70 -11.66 6.38
CA TYR A 130 -6.36 -10.35 6.41
C TYR A 130 -7.72 -10.30 5.71
N LEU A 131 -8.08 -11.33 4.96
CA LEU A 131 -9.38 -11.42 4.30
C LEU A 131 -9.70 -12.90 4.05
N SER A 132 -10.94 -13.30 4.31
CA SER A 132 -11.46 -14.59 3.89
C SER A 132 -12.39 -14.44 2.68
N PRO A 133 -12.48 -15.44 1.78
CA PRO A 133 -13.44 -15.42 0.68
C PRO A 133 -14.90 -15.25 1.13
N LYS A 134 -15.24 -15.72 2.34
CA LYS A 134 -16.60 -15.62 2.92
C LYS A 134 -16.98 -14.20 3.33
N LEU A 135 -16.00 -13.31 3.50
CA LEU A 135 -16.21 -11.91 3.84
C LEU A 135 -16.50 -11.03 2.63
N ILE A 136 -16.01 -11.41 1.45
CA ILE A 136 -16.18 -10.61 0.22
C ILE A 136 -17.65 -10.26 -0.07
N PRO A 137 -18.63 -11.18 0.09
CA PRO A 137 -20.05 -10.87 -0.11
C PRO A 137 -20.65 -9.95 0.97
N GLN A 138 -20.00 -9.83 2.13
CA GLN A 138 -20.50 -9.05 3.27
C GLN A 138 -20.12 -7.57 3.15
N PHE A 139 -19.06 -7.24 2.39
CA PHE A 139 -18.75 -5.87 2.05
C PHE A 139 -19.72 -5.32 1.02
N SER A 140 -20.11 -4.05 1.15
CA SER A 140 -20.89 -3.38 0.10
C SER A 140 -20.10 -3.21 -1.19
N MET A 141 -18.76 -3.11 -1.10
CA MET A 141 -17.86 -2.86 -2.22
C MET A 141 -16.51 -3.55 -2.05
N TYR A 142 -15.93 -3.99 -3.16
CA TYR A 142 -14.53 -4.41 -3.25
C TYR A 142 -13.77 -3.42 -4.14
N LEU A 143 -12.85 -2.68 -3.56
CA LEU A 143 -12.01 -1.71 -4.26
C LEU A 143 -10.68 -2.38 -4.57
N SER A 144 -10.41 -2.65 -5.84
CA SER A 144 -9.27 -3.45 -6.28
C SER A 144 -8.21 -2.61 -6.98
N PHE A 145 -6.96 -2.80 -6.58
CA PHE A 145 -5.80 -2.29 -7.32
C PHE A 145 -5.71 -2.84 -8.76
N THR A 146 -6.34 -3.98 -9.05
CA THR A 146 -6.31 -4.61 -10.38
C THR A 146 -7.64 -4.46 -11.08
N GLY A 147 -7.60 -3.91 -12.29
CA GLY A 147 -8.76 -3.81 -13.16
C GLY A 147 -9.02 -5.08 -13.98
N GLY A 148 -9.69 -4.90 -15.12
CA GLY A 148 -9.81 -5.95 -16.13
C GLY A 148 -10.60 -7.20 -15.66
N PRO A 149 -10.29 -8.39 -16.20
CA PRO A 149 -11.01 -9.63 -15.90
C PRO A 149 -11.05 -10.01 -14.42
N THR A 150 -10.10 -9.53 -13.62
CA THR A 150 -10.05 -9.75 -12.17
C THR A 150 -11.29 -9.23 -11.45
N LEU A 151 -11.85 -8.09 -11.89
CA LEU A 151 -13.08 -7.55 -11.30
C LEU A 151 -14.27 -8.49 -11.51
N LYS A 152 -14.42 -9.01 -12.73
CA LYS A 152 -15.46 -10.00 -13.05
C LYS A 152 -15.27 -11.27 -12.23
N ARG A 153 -14.03 -11.73 -12.05
CA ARG A 153 -13.71 -12.88 -11.21
C ARG A 153 -14.15 -12.66 -9.76
N LEU A 154 -13.90 -11.47 -9.19
CA LEU A 154 -14.34 -11.10 -7.83
C LEU A 154 -15.86 -11.13 -7.70
N GLU A 155 -16.60 -10.61 -8.68
CA GLU A 155 -18.08 -10.61 -8.67
C GLU A 155 -18.66 -12.01 -8.90
N THR A 156 -18.10 -12.82 -9.81
CA THR A 156 -18.69 -14.12 -10.17
C THR A 156 -18.27 -15.26 -9.25
N GLN A 157 -16.98 -15.34 -8.89
CA GLN A 157 -16.46 -16.47 -8.10
C GLN A 157 -16.54 -16.19 -6.60
N TYR A 158 -16.18 -14.96 -6.20
CA TYR A 158 -16.15 -14.55 -4.80
C TYR A 158 -17.40 -13.78 -4.36
N ARG A 159 -18.36 -13.59 -5.29
CA ARG A 159 -19.67 -12.97 -5.04
C ARG A 159 -19.57 -11.57 -4.44
N SER A 160 -18.55 -10.81 -4.82
CA SER A 160 -18.49 -9.38 -4.47
C SER A 160 -19.74 -8.69 -5.01
N PRO A 161 -20.49 -7.92 -4.19
CA PRO A 161 -21.66 -7.20 -4.68
C PRO A 161 -21.29 -6.09 -5.69
N MET A 162 -20.09 -5.54 -5.56
CA MET A 162 -19.59 -4.48 -6.42
C MET A 162 -18.05 -4.43 -6.42
N ALA A 163 -17.41 -5.04 -7.43
CA ALA A 163 -15.96 -4.94 -7.58
C ALA A 163 -15.60 -3.77 -8.51
N ARG A 164 -14.73 -2.85 -8.07
CA ARG A 164 -14.33 -1.67 -8.85
C ARG A 164 -12.83 -1.50 -8.86
N ALA A 165 -12.28 -1.15 -10.02
CA ALA A 165 -10.90 -0.70 -10.13
C ALA A 165 -10.73 0.58 -9.29
N PHE A 166 -9.79 0.53 -8.36
CA PHE A 166 -9.43 1.63 -7.48
C PHE A 166 -7.93 1.60 -7.25
N TYR A 167 -7.20 2.25 -8.16
CA TYR A 167 -5.75 2.21 -8.22
C TYR A 167 -5.08 2.97 -7.08
N CYS A 168 -3.82 2.64 -6.80
CA CYS A 168 -2.98 3.44 -5.90
C CYS A 168 -2.95 4.90 -6.34
N ALA A 169 -2.94 5.79 -5.36
CA ALA A 169 -3.01 7.22 -5.57
C ALA A 169 -1.73 7.90 -5.10
N VAL A 170 -1.42 9.02 -5.74
CA VAL A 170 -0.30 9.89 -5.38
C VAL A 170 -0.78 11.32 -5.21
N ASN A 171 -0.08 12.12 -4.41
CA ASN A 171 -0.33 13.55 -4.32
C ASN A 171 0.38 14.28 -5.49
N PRO A 172 -0.35 14.74 -6.53
CA PRO A 172 0.28 15.35 -7.69
C PRO A 172 1.04 16.64 -7.37
N GLN A 173 0.66 17.36 -6.31
CA GLN A 173 1.33 18.61 -5.91
C GLN A 173 2.78 18.38 -5.46
N MET A 174 3.10 17.20 -4.91
CA MET A 174 4.48 16.87 -4.53
C MET A 174 5.41 16.72 -5.73
N TYR A 175 4.87 16.30 -6.87
CA TYR A 175 5.63 16.04 -8.09
C TYR A 175 5.65 17.27 -9.00
N ALA A 176 4.54 18.00 -9.09
CA ALA A 176 4.44 19.22 -9.90
C ALA A 176 5.36 20.34 -9.40
N ASN A 177 5.61 20.42 -8.09
CA ASN A 177 6.45 21.45 -7.48
C ASN A 177 7.93 21.06 -7.39
N ALA A 178 8.31 19.88 -7.90
CA ALA A 178 9.69 19.44 -7.85
C ALA A 178 10.54 20.28 -8.83
N PRO A 179 11.75 20.72 -8.44
CA PRO A 179 12.63 21.43 -9.35
C PRO A 179 13.01 20.52 -10.53
N ALA A 180 13.31 21.13 -11.68
CA ALA A 180 13.97 20.40 -12.76
C ALA A 180 15.35 19.92 -12.26
N LEU A 181 15.61 18.62 -12.41
CA LEU A 181 16.84 17.99 -11.96
C LEU A 181 17.62 17.48 -13.17
N GLU A 182 18.94 17.62 -13.13
CA GLU A 182 19.80 16.89 -14.06
C GLU A 182 19.80 15.41 -13.69
N ALA A 183 19.70 14.55 -14.71
CA ALA A 183 19.71 13.11 -14.49
C ALA A 183 21.09 12.65 -14.03
N LYS A 184 21.21 12.36 -12.74
CA LYS A 184 22.40 11.76 -12.11
C LYS A 184 22.52 10.26 -12.46
N PHE A 185 21.41 9.55 -12.47
CA PHE A 185 21.38 8.10 -12.66
C PHE A 185 20.88 7.71 -14.06
N ASP A 186 21.51 6.73 -14.69
CA ASP A 186 21.03 6.15 -15.94
C ASP A 186 19.76 5.30 -15.72
N LEU A 187 19.71 4.53 -14.63
CA LEU A 187 18.58 3.66 -14.29
C LEU A 187 18.42 3.51 -12.77
N GLY A 188 17.21 3.71 -12.26
CA GLY A 188 16.87 3.50 -10.85
C GLY A 188 15.77 2.48 -10.62
N TYR A 189 15.78 1.82 -9.46
CA TYR A 189 14.69 0.95 -8.98
C TYR A 189 14.32 1.30 -7.54
N LEU A 190 13.03 1.51 -7.28
CA LEU A 190 12.48 1.70 -5.94
C LEU A 190 11.54 0.54 -5.60
N GLY A 191 11.90 -0.24 -4.59
CA GLY A 191 11.06 -1.32 -4.09
C GLY A 191 11.72 -2.08 -2.96
N THR A 192 10.92 -2.41 -1.94
CA THR A 192 11.29 -3.38 -0.89
C THR A 192 11.75 -4.68 -1.53
N TYR A 193 12.73 -5.34 -0.92
CA TYR A 193 13.16 -6.66 -1.36
C TYR A 193 11.98 -7.62 -1.48
N SER A 194 11.99 -8.43 -2.53
CA SER A 194 11.21 -9.66 -2.56
C SER A 194 11.89 -10.69 -3.44
N GLU A 195 11.87 -11.94 -3.00
CA GLU A 195 12.51 -13.06 -3.69
C GLU A 195 12.02 -13.20 -5.14
N ASP A 196 10.74 -12.92 -5.38
CA ASP A 196 10.14 -13.01 -6.71
C ASP A 196 10.57 -11.90 -7.68
N ARG A 197 11.06 -10.76 -7.17
CA ARG A 197 11.55 -9.63 -7.98
C ARG A 197 13.07 -9.64 -8.18
N GLN A 198 13.82 -10.27 -7.27
CA GLN A 198 15.28 -10.26 -7.30
C GLN A 198 15.88 -10.74 -8.63
N PRO A 199 15.41 -11.83 -9.27
CA PRO A 199 15.98 -12.27 -10.55
C PRO A 199 15.83 -11.23 -11.67
N SER A 200 14.72 -10.49 -11.69
CA SER A 200 14.50 -9.42 -12.67
C SER A 200 15.37 -8.21 -12.36
N LEU A 201 15.57 -7.89 -11.09
CA LEU A 201 16.46 -6.80 -10.67
C LEU A 201 17.91 -7.11 -11.06
N ASP A 202 18.35 -8.34 -10.80
CA ASP A 202 19.68 -8.82 -11.16
C ASP A 202 19.90 -8.67 -12.67
N ARG A 203 18.99 -9.22 -13.48
CA ARG A 203 19.11 -9.23 -14.94
C ARG A 203 19.03 -7.84 -15.56
N LEU A 204 18.11 -6.99 -15.10
CA LEU A 204 17.78 -5.73 -15.77
C LEU A 204 18.61 -4.55 -15.25
N LEU A 205 19.01 -4.56 -13.98
CA LEU A 205 19.75 -3.46 -13.36
C LEU A 205 21.16 -3.86 -12.95
N LEU A 206 21.35 -4.93 -12.14
CA LEU A 206 22.68 -5.24 -11.61
C LEU A 206 23.64 -5.74 -12.69
N ASP A 207 23.19 -6.62 -13.58
CA ASP A 207 23.98 -7.09 -14.73
C ASP A 207 24.26 -5.98 -15.73
N THR A 208 23.33 -5.04 -15.89
CA THR A 208 23.52 -3.84 -16.70
C THR A 208 24.58 -2.92 -16.08
N ALA A 209 24.52 -2.70 -14.76
CA ALA A 209 25.52 -1.94 -14.03
C ALA A 209 26.91 -2.61 -14.09
N ARG A 210 26.94 -3.96 -14.05
CA ARG A 210 28.17 -4.72 -14.29
C ARG A 210 28.68 -4.53 -15.72
N ARG A 211 27.76 -4.54 -16.69
CA ARG A 211 27.90 -4.21 -18.12
C ARG A 211 28.65 -2.89 -18.37
N ARG A 212 28.10 -1.82 -17.79
CA ARG A 212 28.47 -0.41 -18.05
C ARG A 212 29.13 0.21 -16.82
N ARG A 213 30.42 -0.04 -16.64
CA ARG A 213 31.21 0.45 -15.48
C ARG A 213 31.19 1.97 -15.28
N HIS A 214 30.97 2.74 -16.36
CA HIS A 214 30.90 4.21 -16.31
C HIS A 214 29.49 4.75 -16.07
N GLY A 215 28.45 3.91 -16.11
CA GLY A 215 27.08 4.34 -15.83
C GLY A 215 26.81 4.46 -14.34
N GLN A 216 25.81 5.26 -13.96
CA GLN A 216 25.38 5.44 -12.57
C GLN A 216 23.99 4.84 -12.35
N PHE A 217 23.84 4.03 -11.31
CA PHE A 217 22.61 3.30 -11.03
C PHE A 217 22.21 3.51 -9.57
N ILE A 218 20.93 3.35 -9.26
CA ILE A 218 20.44 3.47 -7.88
C ILE A 218 19.39 2.39 -7.57
N VAL A 219 19.48 1.79 -6.38
CA VAL A 219 18.45 0.93 -5.84
C VAL A 219 18.04 1.43 -4.46
N ALA A 220 16.75 1.72 -4.30
CA ALA A 220 16.16 2.20 -3.07
C ALA A 220 15.10 1.22 -2.55
N GLY A 221 15.05 1.00 -1.24
CA GLY A 221 14.07 0.14 -0.60
C GLY A 221 14.67 -0.83 0.41
N PRO A 222 13.92 -1.26 1.42
CA PRO A 222 14.49 -1.98 2.56
C PRO A 222 14.53 -3.49 2.35
N GLN A 223 15.09 -4.20 3.33
CA GLN A 223 15.03 -5.68 3.50
C GLN A 223 15.84 -6.51 2.50
N TYR A 224 16.79 -5.89 1.80
CA TYR A 224 17.68 -6.66 0.92
C TYR A 224 18.68 -7.44 1.78
N PRO A 225 18.92 -8.73 1.49
CA PRO A 225 19.86 -9.51 2.28
C PRO A 225 21.30 -9.03 2.05
N ASP A 226 22.12 -9.12 3.10
CA ASP A 226 23.54 -8.75 3.08
C ASP A 226 24.37 -9.58 2.07
N SER A 227 23.82 -10.70 1.60
CA SER A 227 24.44 -11.56 0.60
C SER A 227 24.46 -10.97 -0.82
N ILE A 228 23.73 -9.88 -1.09
CA ILE A 228 23.71 -9.27 -2.42
C ILE A 228 25.01 -8.52 -2.71
N ALA A 229 25.74 -8.98 -3.72
CA ALA A 229 26.92 -8.30 -4.23
C ALA A 229 26.55 -7.12 -5.14
N TRP A 230 26.40 -5.94 -4.53
CA TRP A 230 26.11 -4.68 -5.21
C TRP A 230 27.30 -4.22 -6.09
N PRO A 231 27.09 -3.94 -7.40
CA PRO A 231 28.11 -3.32 -8.24
C PRO A 231 28.55 -1.96 -7.69
N ARG A 232 29.83 -1.61 -7.84
CA ARG A 232 30.40 -0.34 -7.29
C ARG A 232 29.72 0.94 -7.81
N ASN A 233 29.07 0.86 -8.95
CA ASN A 233 28.35 1.95 -9.59
C ASN A 233 26.84 1.90 -9.36
N VAL A 234 26.38 1.11 -8.38
CA VAL A 234 25.00 1.11 -7.87
C VAL A 234 24.99 1.78 -6.50
N GLU A 235 24.37 2.95 -6.40
CA GLU A 235 24.07 3.61 -5.14
C GLU A 235 22.94 2.85 -4.43
N ARG A 236 23.11 2.56 -3.14
CA ARG A 236 22.13 1.83 -2.35
C ARG A 236 21.54 2.69 -1.24
N VAL A 237 20.21 2.77 -1.22
CA VAL A 237 19.45 3.53 -0.23
C VAL A 237 18.52 2.58 0.51
N GLU A 238 18.74 2.37 1.81
CA GLU A 238 17.96 1.41 2.60
C GLU A 238 16.47 1.80 2.66
N HIS A 239 16.18 3.08 2.87
CA HIS A 239 14.82 3.59 2.80
C HIS A 239 14.79 4.97 2.15
N LEU A 240 13.81 5.16 1.26
CA LEU A 240 13.56 6.43 0.60
C LEU A 240 12.13 6.88 0.94
N ALA A 241 12.06 7.88 1.81
CA ALA A 241 10.79 8.46 2.24
C ALA A 241 10.02 9.10 1.07
N PRO A 242 8.67 9.16 1.12
CA PRO A 242 7.82 9.65 0.05
C PRO A 242 8.10 11.08 -0.43
N ASP A 243 8.56 11.96 0.46
CA ASP A 243 8.97 13.33 0.14
C ASP A 243 10.20 13.40 -0.78
N ARG A 244 11.01 12.33 -0.80
CA ARG A 244 12.18 12.19 -1.67
C ARG A 244 11.87 11.50 -3.01
N HIS A 245 10.65 11.00 -3.23
CA HIS A 245 10.29 10.26 -4.45
C HIS A 245 10.43 11.13 -5.71
N ALA A 246 10.00 12.40 -5.65
CA ALA A 246 10.13 13.32 -6.79
C ALA A 246 11.60 13.57 -7.16
N TRP A 247 12.47 13.76 -6.17
CA TRP A 247 13.92 13.82 -6.41
C TRP A 247 14.45 12.53 -7.01
N PHE A 248 14.05 11.38 -6.47
CA PHE A 248 14.52 10.08 -6.91
C PHE A 248 14.19 9.84 -8.37
N TYR A 249 12.93 9.98 -8.77
CA TYR A 249 12.49 9.79 -10.15
C TYR A 249 13.02 10.88 -11.08
N GLY A 250 13.05 12.14 -10.63
CA GLY A 250 13.57 13.26 -11.43
C GLY A 250 15.09 13.20 -11.66
N SER A 251 15.83 12.46 -10.83
CA SER A 251 17.28 12.29 -10.95
C SER A 251 17.70 11.13 -11.86
N GLN A 252 16.77 10.51 -12.61
CA GLN A 252 17.04 9.33 -13.44
C GLN A 252 16.67 9.58 -14.90
N ARG A 253 17.42 8.96 -15.82
CA ARG A 253 17.04 8.90 -17.24
C ARG A 253 15.91 7.90 -17.47
N PHE A 254 15.97 6.78 -16.75
CA PHE A 254 14.96 5.73 -16.80
C PHE A 254 14.67 5.21 -15.39
N THR A 255 13.43 4.79 -15.15
CA THR A 255 13.02 4.10 -13.94
C THR A 255 12.60 2.68 -14.28
N LEU A 256 13.18 1.71 -13.59
CA LEU A 256 12.78 0.32 -13.65
C LEU A 256 11.62 0.08 -12.68
N ASN A 257 10.52 -0.47 -13.18
CA ASN A 257 9.46 -1.02 -12.34
C ASN A 257 9.44 -2.54 -12.53
N ILE A 258 9.51 -3.29 -11.42
CA ILE A 258 9.51 -4.75 -11.44
C ILE A 258 8.24 -5.24 -10.77
N THR A 259 7.36 -5.80 -11.60
CA THR A 259 6.08 -6.37 -11.19
C THR A 259 6.30 -7.72 -10.49
N ARG A 260 5.53 -7.99 -9.42
CA ARG A 260 5.56 -9.28 -8.71
C ARG A 260 5.05 -10.42 -9.59
N ARG A 261 5.49 -11.65 -9.31
CA ARG A 261 5.12 -12.83 -10.10
C ARG A 261 3.61 -13.07 -10.15
N ASP A 262 2.93 -12.97 -9.00
CA ASP A 262 1.48 -13.14 -8.91
C ASP A 262 0.71 -12.08 -9.70
N MET A 263 1.26 -10.86 -9.76
CA MET A 263 0.68 -9.78 -10.55
C MET A 263 0.86 -10.04 -12.05
N ILE A 264 2.03 -10.50 -12.51
CA ILE A 264 2.25 -10.90 -13.90
C ILE A 264 1.30 -12.05 -14.31
N ALA A 265 1.11 -13.02 -13.43
CA ALA A 265 0.23 -14.17 -13.69
C ALA A 265 -1.26 -13.80 -13.80
N ALA A 266 -1.66 -12.63 -13.27
CA ALA A 266 -3.03 -12.14 -13.33
C ALA A 266 -3.36 -11.38 -14.64
N GLY A 267 -2.37 -11.16 -15.51
CA GLY A 267 -2.49 -10.38 -16.75
C GLY A 267 -2.32 -8.88 -16.55
#